data_AF-A0A0A6X567-F1
#
_entry.id   AF-A0A0A6X567-F1
#
_cell.length_a   1.000
_cell.length_b   1.000
_cell.length_c   1.000
_cell.angle_alpha   90.00
_cell.angle_beta   90.00
_cell.angle_gamma   90.00
#
_symmetry.space_group_name_H-M   'P 1'
#
loop_
_entity.id
_entity.type
_entity.pdbx_description
1 polymer ?
#
loop_
_entity_poly.entity_id
_entity_poly.type
_entity_poly.pdbx_seq_one_letter_code
_entity_poly.pdbx_strand_id
1 'polypeptide(L)'
;MLSWVAVAAVTAVAVAVAARVRAGNSDVETTEPVPTPPEPEPVRRRRRRVWWWMAGLAVVLVAAGGGLAVVLTSRPDGAACLSQPTMAADTADTGVGGAILVPLLRDLPPAGQVIPLGGALTLEHSAEMRHEITVLGVDGLKPNERIQPVHGRRLVSVRVRERNTGQLPIIPQGDDHAWLCDTDGYWYQHDTVMTTLLADTAAAQLDSRLQVEQRVVFQIRAESEPSRVRIAQYVGTGPRTGDWKL
;
A
#
# COMPACT_ATOMS: atom_id res chain seq x y z
N MET A 1 7.59 32.11 23.17
CA MET A 1 7.07 31.25 24.25
C MET A 1 7.65 29.86 24.05
N LEU A 2 8.41 29.40 25.03
CA LEU A 2 9.12 28.12 25.06
C LEU A 2 8.14 26.94 25.19
N SER A 3 8.44 25.83 24.52
CA SER A 3 8.60 24.51 25.18
C SER A 3 9.12 23.46 24.19
N TRP A 4 10.26 22.90 24.57
CA TRP A 4 10.97 21.77 23.98
C TRP A 4 10.45 20.44 24.52
N VAL A 5 10.42 19.38 23.70
CA VAL A 5 10.90 18.01 24.03
C VAL A 5 11.26 17.33 22.68
N ALA A 6 12.49 17.48 22.17
CA ALA A 6 13.63 16.59 22.39
C ALA A 6 13.39 15.12 21.97
N VAL A 7 13.55 14.82 20.68
CA VAL A 7 13.83 13.45 20.17
C VAL A 7 15.35 13.32 20.11
N ALA A 8 15.93 12.63 21.09
CA ALA A 8 17.37 12.39 21.17
C ALA A 8 17.70 10.90 21.03
N ALA A 9 18.54 10.65 20.04
CA ALA A 9 19.69 9.74 20.05
C ALA A 9 19.44 8.22 20.13
N VAL A 10 19.60 7.64 18.94
CA VAL A 10 20.02 6.27 18.66
C VAL A 10 21.45 6.04 19.18
N THR A 11 21.65 5.03 20.03
CA THR A 11 22.94 4.37 20.27
C THR A 11 22.66 2.96 20.82
N ALA A 12 22.79 1.92 19.98
CA ALA A 12 24.01 1.17 19.67
C ALA A 12 24.39 0.13 20.74
N VAL A 13 24.03 -1.14 20.51
CA VAL A 13 24.87 -2.31 20.88
C VAL A 13 24.53 -3.50 19.96
N ALA A 14 25.41 -3.77 18.99
CA ALA A 14 25.64 -5.09 18.43
C ALA A 14 27.14 -5.15 18.04
N VAL A 15 27.97 -5.70 18.93
CA VAL A 15 28.67 -6.99 18.74
C VAL A 15 29.43 -7.07 17.42
N ALA A 16 30.76 -6.91 17.49
CA ALA A 16 31.68 -7.48 16.51
C ALA A 16 32.67 -8.38 17.25
N VAL A 17 32.58 -9.67 16.93
CA VAL A 17 33.44 -10.75 17.39
C VAL A 17 34.64 -10.87 16.46
N ALA A 18 35.80 -11.10 17.08
CA ALA A 18 36.96 -11.86 16.60
C ALA A 18 37.98 -11.26 15.61
N ALA A 19 39.22 -11.68 15.91
CA ALA A 19 40.36 -11.99 15.02
C ALA A 19 41.46 -10.93 14.81
N ARG A 20 42.43 -10.97 15.73
CA ARG A 20 43.84 -11.43 15.52
C ARG A 20 44.54 -10.97 14.23
N VAL A 21 45.70 -10.29 14.38
CA VAL A 21 47.02 -10.62 13.77
C VAL A 21 48.03 -9.46 13.99
N ARG A 22 49.08 -9.76 14.77
CA ARG A 22 50.54 -9.57 14.49
C ARG A 22 51.09 -8.15 14.18
N ALA A 23 52.02 -7.66 15.03
CA ALA A 23 53.46 -7.45 14.74
C ALA A 23 54.11 -6.34 15.61
N GLY A 24 55.39 -6.55 15.99
CA GLY A 24 56.38 -5.53 16.43
C GLY A 24 56.77 -5.61 17.92
N ASN A 25 57.83 -6.36 18.30
CA ASN A 25 59.25 -5.97 18.48
C ASN A 25 59.50 -4.88 19.55
N SER A 26 60.12 -5.23 20.69
CA SER A 26 61.54 -4.96 21.07
C SER A 26 61.66 -3.62 21.84
N ASP A 27 62.29 -3.42 23.00
CA ASP A 27 63.53 -3.93 23.64
C ASP A 27 63.44 -3.76 25.20
N VAL A 28 64.05 -4.63 26.04
CA VAL A 28 65.32 -4.48 26.84
C VAL A 28 65.26 -3.25 27.81
N GLU A 29 65.44 -3.31 29.15
CA GLU A 29 66.57 -3.81 29.95
C GLU A 29 66.26 -3.79 31.48
N THR A 30 66.70 -4.84 32.20
CA THR A 30 67.32 -4.94 33.56
C THR A 30 66.93 -3.92 34.67
N THR A 31 66.52 -4.36 35.88
CA THR A 31 67.40 -4.59 37.06
C THR A 31 66.69 -5.40 38.17
N GLU A 32 67.51 -6.08 38.98
CA GLU A 32 67.35 -7.28 39.83
C GLU A 32 66.82 -7.01 41.30
N PRO A 33 66.96 -7.91 42.32
CA PRO A 33 65.90 -8.74 42.93
C PRO A 33 65.64 -8.43 44.43
N VAL A 34 64.87 -9.29 45.15
CA VAL A 34 65.08 -9.81 46.55
C VAL A 34 63.75 -10.35 47.19
N PRO A 35 63.77 -11.40 48.07
CA PRO A 35 62.74 -12.44 48.25
C PRO A 35 61.80 -12.21 49.46
N THR A 36 60.71 -12.97 49.69
CA THR A 36 60.62 -14.19 50.56
C THR A 36 59.12 -14.58 50.74
N PRO A 37 58.72 -15.87 50.82
CA PRO A 37 57.33 -16.34 51.06
C PRO A 37 57.03 -16.54 52.58
N PRO A 38 55.77 -16.57 53.07
CA PRO A 38 55.03 -17.85 53.20
C PRO A 38 53.46 -17.81 53.22
N GLU A 39 52.85 -18.87 52.64
CA GLU A 39 51.74 -19.74 53.14
C GLU A 39 50.33 -19.19 53.57
N PRO A 40 49.30 -20.06 53.75
CA PRO A 40 48.30 -20.52 52.77
C PRO A 40 46.88 -19.94 52.97
N GLU A 41 46.06 -19.82 51.91
CA GLU A 41 44.63 -19.51 52.02
C GLU A 41 43.73 -20.76 52.02
N PRO A 42 42.70 -20.85 52.89
CA PRO A 42 41.73 -21.93 52.90
C PRO A 42 40.66 -21.78 51.79
N VAL A 43 40.42 -22.89 51.11
CA VAL A 43 39.51 -23.06 49.98
C VAL A 43 38.04 -23.19 50.44
N ARG A 44 37.19 -22.36 49.81
CA ARG A 44 35.75 -22.53 49.49
C ARG A 44 34.73 -22.66 50.62
N ARG A 45 33.74 -21.75 50.56
CA ARG A 45 32.31 -22.12 50.36
C ARG A 45 31.50 -20.94 49.84
N ARG A 46 31.19 -20.89 48.53
CA ARG A 46 30.07 -20.11 47.99
C ARG A 46 29.60 -20.67 46.66
N ARG A 47 28.61 -21.56 46.69
CA ARG A 47 28.00 -22.13 45.48
C ARG A 47 26.48 -22.25 45.64
N ARG A 48 25.78 -21.12 45.82
CA ARG A 48 24.28 -21.08 45.83
C ARG A 48 23.63 -19.80 45.30
N ARG A 49 24.34 -18.91 44.57
CA ARG A 49 23.77 -17.61 44.14
C ARG A 49 23.65 -17.37 42.63
N VAL A 50 24.07 -18.29 41.78
CA VAL A 50 24.13 -18.07 40.32
C VAL A 50 22.86 -18.54 39.58
N TRP A 51 22.07 -19.44 40.18
CA TRP A 51 20.95 -20.07 39.46
C TRP A 51 19.74 -19.16 39.24
N TRP A 52 19.50 -18.20 40.14
CA TRP A 52 18.34 -17.29 40.04
C TRP A 52 18.47 -16.22 38.94
N TRP A 53 19.68 -15.92 38.47
CA TRP A 53 19.89 -14.91 37.43
C TRP A 53 19.54 -15.41 36.02
N MET A 54 19.62 -16.72 35.77
CA MET A 54 19.35 -17.28 34.44
C MET A 54 17.85 -17.39 34.12
N ALA A 55 16.98 -17.51 35.13
CA ALA A 55 15.53 -17.59 34.91
C ALA A 55 14.92 -16.24 34.51
N GLY A 56 15.42 -15.13 35.06
CA GLY A 56 14.94 -13.78 34.72
C GLY A 56 15.27 -13.36 33.27
N LEU A 57 16.43 -13.78 32.75
CA LEU A 57 16.89 -13.38 31.42
C LEU A 57 16.11 -14.08 30.28
N ALA A 58 15.60 -15.30 30.52
CA ALA A 58 14.79 -16.02 29.54
C ALA A 58 13.39 -15.40 29.34
N VAL A 59 12.77 -14.86 30.40
CA VAL A 59 11.44 -14.23 30.31
C VAL A 59 11.50 -12.91 29.54
N VAL A 60 12.58 -12.13 29.71
CA VAL A 60 12.78 -10.88 28.96
C VAL A 60 13.03 -11.16 27.48
N LEU A 61 13.73 -12.24 27.12
CA LEU A 61 13.95 -12.61 25.71
C LEU A 61 12.68 -13.11 25.01
N VAL A 62 11.76 -13.79 25.71
CA VAL A 62 10.48 -14.21 25.12
C VAL A 62 9.50 -13.03 25.01
N ALA A 63 9.48 -12.12 25.98
CA ALA A 63 8.66 -10.91 25.91
C ALA A 63 9.18 -9.89 24.87
N ALA A 64 10.50 -9.76 24.70
CA ALA A 64 11.11 -8.91 23.69
C ALA A 64 11.14 -9.57 22.28
N GLY A 65 11.24 -10.91 22.21
CA GLY A 65 11.21 -11.66 20.95
C GLY A 65 9.80 -11.87 20.40
N GLY A 66 8.79 -11.99 21.26
CA GLY A 66 7.38 -12.16 20.85
C GLY A 66 6.74 -10.90 20.27
N GLY A 67 7.27 -9.71 20.57
CA GLY A 67 6.75 -8.44 20.06
C GLY A 67 7.08 -8.17 18.58
N LEU A 68 8.05 -8.88 18.01
CA LEU A 68 8.52 -8.64 16.63
C LEU A 68 7.88 -9.57 15.58
N ALA A 69 7.11 -10.58 16.00
CA ALA A 69 6.47 -11.53 15.09
C ALA A 69 4.99 -11.23 14.78
N VAL A 70 4.44 -10.10 15.23
CA VAL A 70 3.02 -9.73 15.03
C VAL A 70 2.79 -8.89 13.77
N VAL A 71 3.82 -8.57 12.98
CA VAL A 71 3.70 -7.67 11.81
C VAL A 71 3.34 -8.39 10.50
N LEU A 72 3.20 -9.72 10.45
CA LEU A 72 3.06 -10.44 9.17
C LEU A 72 1.76 -11.22 8.96
N THR A 73 0.71 -10.97 9.75
CA THR A 73 -0.61 -11.60 9.54
C THR A 73 -1.75 -10.63 9.27
N SER A 74 -1.48 -9.33 9.26
CA SER A 74 -2.47 -8.34 8.80
C SER A 74 -2.70 -8.59 7.32
N ARG A 75 -3.92 -9.00 6.94
CA ARG A 75 -4.36 -8.90 5.55
C ARG A 75 -4.01 -7.48 5.08
N PRO A 76 -3.39 -7.31 3.91
CA PRO A 76 -3.09 -5.98 3.40
C PRO A 76 -4.40 -5.19 3.26
N ASP A 77 -4.67 -4.30 4.22
CA ASP A 77 -5.93 -3.55 4.33
C ASP A 77 -6.08 -2.44 3.27
N GLY A 78 -5.24 -2.46 2.23
CA GLY A 78 -5.15 -1.39 1.22
C GLY A 78 -4.51 -0.11 1.70
N ALA A 79 -3.83 -0.13 2.86
CA ALA A 79 -3.17 1.06 3.42
C ALA A 79 -2.09 1.61 2.47
N ALA A 80 -1.40 0.72 1.73
CA ALA A 80 -0.38 1.07 0.74
C ALA A 80 -0.93 1.98 -0.38
N CYS A 81 -2.20 1.84 -0.74
CA CYS A 81 -2.85 2.65 -1.78
C CYS A 81 -2.85 4.14 -1.48
N LEU A 82 -2.85 4.52 -0.19
CA LEU A 82 -2.92 5.92 0.24
C LEU A 82 -1.55 6.49 0.60
N SER A 83 -0.64 5.67 1.14
CA SER A 83 0.64 6.14 1.65
C SER A 83 1.77 6.17 0.61
N GLN A 84 1.74 5.28 -0.39
CA GLN A 84 2.79 5.13 -1.40
C GLN A 84 2.20 4.76 -2.76
N PRO A 85 1.43 5.66 -3.40
CA PRO A 85 0.83 5.34 -4.67
C PRO A 85 1.90 5.12 -5.74
N THR A 86 1.96 3.90 -6.27
CA THR A 86 2.82 3.57 -7.42
C THR A 86 1.92 3.20 -8.59
N MET A 87 2.03 3.92 -9.70
CA MET A 87 1.36 3.50 -10.93
C MET A 87 2.02 2.21 -11.44
N ALA A 88 1.22 1.21 -11.78
CA ALA A 88 1.71 0.03 -12.46
C ALA A 88 2.27 0.45 -13.84
N ALA A 89 3.54 0.13 -14.08
CA ALA A 89 4.27 0.52 -15.29
C ALA A 89 3.62 0.01 -16.59
N ASP A 90 2.82 -1.06 -16.51
CA ASP A 90 2.18 -1.70 -17.66
C ASP A 90 0.64 -1.52 -17.64
N THR A 91 0.19 -0.28 -17.56
CA THR A 91 -1.23 0.07 -17.66
C THR A 91 -1.69 -0.07 -19.12
N ALA A 92 -1.85 -1.33 -19.55
CA ALA A 92 -2.47 -1.84 -20.77
C ALA A 92 -1.95 -1.30 -22.13
N ASP A 93 -0.87 -1.88 -22.64
CA ASP A 93 -0.67 -1.96 -24.10
C ASP A 93 -1.90 -2.63 -24.72
N THR A 94 -2.72 -1.86 -25.43
CA THR A 94 -3.93 -2.37 -26.06
C THR A 94 -3.55 -2.88 -27.45
N GLY A 95 -3.37 -4.19 -27.57
CA GLY A 95 -3.31 -4.87 -28.86
C GLY A 95 -4.71 -5.10 -29.40
N VAL A 96 -5.28 -4.13 -30.13
CA VAL A 96 -6.48 -4.38 -30.96
C VAL A 96 -6.00 -4.71 -32.37
N GLY A 97 -6.11 -5.97 -32.79
CA GLY A 97 -5.81 -6.38 -34.17
C GLY A 97 -4.34 -6.23 -34.60
N GLY A 98 -3.38 -6.32 -33.66
CA GLY A 98 -1.94 -6.25 -33.97
C GLY A 98 -1.35 -4.84 -34.05
N ALA A 99 -2.15 -3.79 -33.87
CA ALA A 99 -1.64 -2.45 -33.63
C ALA A 99 -1.33 -2.27 -32.13
N ILE A 100 -0.10 -1.85 -31.81
CA ILE A 100 0.27 -1.42 -30.45
C ILE A 100 -0.31 -0.02 -30.26
N LEU A 101 -1.44 0.09 -29.57
CA LEU A 101 -1.89 1.37 -29.04
C LEU A 101 -1.15 1.59 -27.73
N VAL A 102 -0.24 2.57 -27.73
CA VAL A 102 0.40 3.03 -26.50
C VAL A 102 -0.71 3.66 -25.65
N PRO A 103 -1.04 3.10 -24.48
CA PRO A 103 -2.03 3.67 -23.60
C PRO A 103 -1.56 5.06 -23.17
N LEU A 104 -2.44 6.06 -23.31
CA LEU A 104 -2.20 7.34 -22.67
C LEU A 104 -2.37 7.15 -21.16
N LEU A 105 -1.24 6.89 -20.49
CA LEU A 105 -1.18 6.84 -19.04
C LEU A 105 -1.51 8.22 -18.49
N ARG A 106 -2.62 8.30 -17.76
CA ARG A 106 -3.05 9.51 -17.05
C ARG A 106 -2.44 9.48 -15.65
N ASP A 107 -2.04 10.67 -15.18
CA ASP A 107 -1.58 10.84 -13.82
C ASP A 107 -2.65 10.39 -12.82
N LEU A 108 -2.22 9.70 -11.78
CA LEU A 108 -3.09 9.36 -10.67
C LEU A 108 -3.52 10.65 -9.96
N PRO A 109 -4.82 10.96 -9.87
CA PRO A 109 -5.26 12.14 -9.15
C PRO A 109 -4.94 12.01 -7.65
N PRO A 110 -4.79 13.15 -6.94
CA PRO A 110 -4.57 13.14 -5.51
C PRO A 110 -5.69 12.39 -4.79
N ALA A 111 -5.35 11.80 -3.63
CA ALA A 111 -6.34 11.13 -2.80
C ALA A 111 -7.49 12.06 -2.45
N GLY A 112 -8.70 11.51 -2.49
CA GLY A 112 -9.95 12.20 -2.27
C GLY A 112 -10.62 11.81 -0.96
N GLN A 113 -11.93 11.97 -0.93
CA GLN A 113 -12.75 11.54 0.19
C GLN A 113 -12.77 10.00 0.26
N VAL A 114 -12.50 9.43 1.44
CA VAL A 114 -12.68 7.99 1.67
C VAL A 114 -14.16 7.68 1.84
N ILE A 115 -14.70 6.81 0.98
CA ILE A 115 -16.12 6.48 0.91
C ILE A 115 -16.29 4.96 1.10
N PRO A 116 -17.24 4.47 1.90
CA PRO A 116 -17.52 3.04 1.96
C PRO A 116 -18.15 2.54 0.64
N LEU A 117 -17.99 1.25 0.32
CA LEU A 117 -18.68 0.65 -0.81
C LEU A 117 -20.19 0.89 -0.74
N GLY A 118 -20.82 1.26 -1.87
CA GLY A 118 -22.23 1.67 -1.93
C GLY A 118 -22.51 3.10 -1.43
N GLY A 119 -21.53 3.80 -0.87
CA GLY A 119 -21.60 5.23 -0.56
C GLY A 119 -21.37 6.11 -1.79
N ALA A 120 -21.91 7.33 -1.76
CA ALA A 120 -21.89 8.25 -2.90
C ALA A 120 -20.90 9.40 -2.72
N LEU A 121 -20.20 9.76 -3.81
CA LEU A 121 -19.54 11.05 -3.99
C LEU A 121 -20.53 12.00 -4.65
N THR A 122 -20.89 13.08 -3.97
CA THR A 122 -21.76 14.12 -4.54
C THR A 122 -20.93 15.16 -5.28
N LEU A 123 -21.32 15.42 -6.52
CA LEU A 123 -20.69 16.38 -7.42
C LEU A 123 -21.69 17.49 -7.73
N GLU A 124 -21.34 18.71 -7.33
CA GLU A 124 -22.14 19.90 -7.54
C GLU A 124 -21.41 20.82 -8.53
N HIS A 125 -21.93 20.88 -9.76
CA HIS A 125 -21.45 21.80 -10.80
C HIS A 125 -22.12 23.17 -10.64
N SER A 126 -23.40 23.17 -10.26
CA SER A 126 -24.21 24.33 -9.91
C SER A 126 -25.36 23.91 -9.00
N ALA A 127 -26.15 24.86 -8.51
CA ALA A 127 -27.34 24.56 -7.71
C ALA A 127 -28.35 23.65 -8.43
N GLU A 128 -28.37 23.68 -9.77
CA GLU A 128 -29.29 22.92 -10.61
C GLU A 128 -28.66 21.67 -11.26
N MET A 129 -27.32 21.58 -11.27
CA MET A 129 -26.57 20.46 -11.87
C MET A 129 -25.79 19.74 -10.77
N ARG A 130 -26.40 18.67 -10.27
CA ARG A 130 -25.85 17.81 -9.22
C ARG A 130 -25.94 16.36 -9.66
N HIS A 131 -24.92 15.58 -9.37
CA HIS A 131 -24.99 14.14 -9.56
C HIS A 131 -24.16 13.40 -8.53
N GLU A 132 -24.46 12.12 -8.38
CA GLU A 132 -23.83 11.23 -7.42
C GLU A 132 -23.14 10.09 -8.15
N ILE A 133 -21.90 9.80 -7.76
CA ILE A 133 -21.14 8.63 -8.22
C ILE A 133 -21.04 7.64 -7.07
N THR A 134 -21.36 6.38 -7.33
CA THR A 134 -21.31 5.29 -6.35
C THR A 134 -20.58 4.09 -6.93
N VAL A 135 -19.60 3.54 -6.20
CA VAL A 135 -19.03 2.22 -6.53
C VAL A 135 -19.84 1.14 -5.83
N LEU A 136 -20.42 0.23 -6.61
CA LEU A 136 -21.32 -0.82 -6.13
C LEU A 136 -20.58 -2.12 -5.78
N GLY A 137 -19.45 -2.38 -6.42
CA GLY A 137 -18.68 -3.61 -6.22
C GLY A 137 -17.63 -3.84 -7.29
N VAL A 138 -16.87 -4.91 -7.06
CA VAL A 138 -15.82 -5.39 -7.96
C VAL A 138 -16.07 -6.86 -8.26
N ASP A 139 -15.95 -7.24 -9.53
CA ASP A 139 -16.21 -8.59 -10.01
C ASP A 139 -15.05 -9.06 -10.91
N GLY A 140 -14.69 -10.34 -10.84
CA GLY A 140 -13.72 -10.92 -11.78
C GLY A 140 -14.38 -11.17 -13.14
N LEU A 141 -13.72 -10.76 -14.22
CA LEU A 141 -14.19 -11.03 -15.58
C LEU A 141 -13.45 -12.22 -16.18
N LYS A 142 -14.19 -13.14 -16.78
CA LYS A 142 -13.61 -14.25 -17.55
C LYS A 142 -13.24 -13.77 -18.95
N PRO A 143 -12.02 -14.04 -19.43
CA PRO A 143 -11.64 -13.77 -20.82
C PRO A 143 -12.57 -14.46 -21.81
N ASN A 144 -12.75 -13.87 -23.00
CA ASN A 144 -13.54 -14.43 -24.09
C ASN A 144 -12.96 -14.01 -25.45
N GLU A 145 -13.66 -14.27 -26.55
CA GLU A 145 -13.19 -13.95 -27.91
C GLU A 145 -13.01 -12.44 -28.15
N ARG A 146 -13.71 -11.58 -27.40
CA ARG A 146 -13.69 -10.12 -27.56
C ARG A 146 -12.72 -9.42 -26.62
N ILE A 147 -12.46 -9.99 -25.45
CA ILE A 147 -11.59 -9.41 -24.43
C ILE A 147 -10.61 -10.48 -23.93
N GLN A 148 -9.32 -10.16 -24.00
CA GLN A 148 -8.24 -11.00 -23.50
C GLN A 148 -7.29 -10.13 -22.69
N PRO A 149 -6.93 -10.53 -21.45
CA PRO A 149 -5.91 -9.81 -20.70
C PRO A 149 -4.53 -10.04 -21.33
N VAL A 150 -3.62 -9.10 -21.09
CA VAL A 150 -2.19 -9.29 -21.36
C VAL A 150 -1.65 -10.46 -20.52
N HIS A 151 -0.58 -11.12 -20.98
CA HIS A 151 0.05 -12.21 -20.24
C HIS A 151 0.42 -11.79 -18.81
N GLY A 152 0.14 -12.66 -17.83
CA GLY A 152 0.34 -12.36 -16.41
C GLY A 152 -0.71 -11.43 -15.79
N ARG A 153 -1.73 -11.01 -16.54
CA ARG A 153 -2.84 -10.17 -16.06
C ARG A 153 -4.14 -10.95 -16.00
N ARG A 154 -5.11 -10.39 -15.27
CA ARG A 154 -6.51 -10.81 -15.27
C ARG A 154 -7.42 -9.60 -15.40
N LEU A 155 -8.63 -9.85 -15.90
CA LEU A 155 -9.66 -8.84 -16.06
C LEU A 155 -10.48 -8.70 -14.78
N VAL A 156 -10.70 -7.45 -14.38
CA VAL A 156 -11.57 -7.08 -13.26
C VAL A 156 -12.53 -6.02 -13.74
N SER A 157 -13.79 -6.10 -13.33
CA SER A 157 -14.78 -5.04 -13.55
C SER A 157 -15.21 -4.40 -12.25
N VAL A 158 -15.27 -3.08 -12.25
CA VAL A 158 -15.90 -2.28 -11.18
C VAL A 158 -17.26 -1.83 -11.68
N ARG A 159 -18.31 -2.05 -10.89
CA ARG A 159 -19.65 -1.52 -11.16
C ARG A 159 -19.78 -0.13 -10.56
N VAL A 160 -20.02 0.87 -11.41
CA VAL A 160 -20.19 2.26 -11.03
C VAL A 160 -21.62 2.68 -11.36
N ARG A 161 -22.29 3.33 -10.42
CA ARG A 161 -23.60 3.95 -10.63
C ARG A 161 -23.45 5.45 -10.61
N GLU A 162 -23.99 6.09 -11.63
CA GLU A 162 -24.16 7.54 -11.67
C GLU A 162 -25.63 7.89 -11.62
N ARG A 163 -25.98 8.91 -10.83
CA ARG A 163 -27.36 9.37 -10.67
C ARG A 163 -27.41 10.89 -10.77
N ASN A 164 -28.27 11.40 -11.65
CA ASN A 164 -28.57 12.82 -11.70
C ASN A 164 -29.52 13.19 -10.54
N THR A 165 -29.03 14.01 -9.61
CA THR A 165 -29.81 14.51 -8.47
C THR A 165 -30.22 15.97 -8.64
N GLY A 166 -29.76 16.62 -9.71
CA GLY A 166 -30.12 17.96 -10.12
C GLY A 166 -31.40 18.03 -10.97
N GLN A 167 -31.67 19.23 -11.48
CA GLN A 167 -32.77 19.54 -12.38
C GLN A 167 -32.32 19.53 -13.84
N LEU A 168 -31.07 19.92 -14.10
CA LEU A 168 -30.49 19.91 -15.44
C LEU A 168 -29.94 18.53 -15.77
N PRO A 169 -30.07 18.08 -17.04
CA PRO A 169 -29.42 16.86 -17.48
C PRO A 169 -27.90 16.90 -17.33
N ILE A 170 -27.29 15.75 -17.13
CA ILE A 170 -25.82 15.57 -17.08
C ILE A 170 -25.35 14.59 -18.15
N ILE A 171 -24.06 14.62 -18.47
CA ILE A 171 -23.39 13.55 -19.20
C ILE A 171 -22.67 12.70 -18.15
N PRO A 172 -22.96 11.39 -18.04
CA PRO A 172 -22.23 10.52 -17.12
C PRO A 172 -20.78 10.38 -17.59
N GLN A 173 -19.82 10.48 -16.67
CA GLN A 173 -18.37 10.42 -16.95
C GLN A 173 -17.61 9.57 -15.92
N GLY A 174 -18.31 8.82 -15.10
CA GLY A 174 -17.79 8.05 -13.97
C GLY A 174 -16.80 6.97 -14.36
N ASP A 175 -16.82 6.56 -15.63
CA ASP A 175 -15.85 5.65 -16.23
C ASP A 175 -14.56 6.37 -16.67
N ASP A 176 -14.63 7.55 -17.31
CA ASP A 176 -13.49 8.26 -17.94
C ASP A 176 -12.24 8.45 -17.06
N HIS A 177 -12.41 8.47 -15.75
CA HIS A 177 -11.38 8.83 -14.78
C HIS A 177 -11.41 7.89 -13.58
N ALA A 178 -11.20 6.60 -13.84
CA ALA A 178 -11.20 5.57 -12.82
C ALA A 178 -9.83 4.85 -12.73
N TRP A 179 -9.41 4.61 -11.49
CA TRP A 179 -8.22 3.85 -11.13
C TRP A 179 -8.56 2.80 -10.08
N LEU A 180 -7.89 1.65 -10.16
CA LEU A 180 -8.02 0.54 -9.22
C LEU A 180 -6.68 0.33 -8.53
N CYS A 181 -6.67 0.22 -7.21
CA CYS A 181 -5.49 -0.15 -6.44
C CYS A 181 -5.61 -1.60 -5.99
N ASP A 182 -4.51 -2.35 -6.09
CA ASP A 182 -4.41 -3.66 -5.45
C ASP A 182 -3.94 -3.58 -4.00
N THR A 183 -3.98 -4.72 -3.30
CA THR A 183 -3.50 -4.86 -1.91
C THR A 183 -2.04 -4.50 -1.70
N ASP A 184 -1.22 -4.56 -2.76
CA ASP A 184 0.22 -4.26 -2.69
C ASP A 184 0.52 -2.77 -2.93
N GLY A 185 -0.50 -1.95 -3.23
CA GLY A 185 -0.37 -0.51 -3.45
C GLY A 185 -0.12 -0.09 -4.90
N TYR A 186 -0.25 -1.01 -5.87
CA TYR A 186 -0.14 -0.68 -7.29
C TYR A 186 -1.47 -0.17 -7.83
N TRP A 187 -1.41 0.97 -8.53
CA TRP A 187 -2.54 1.58 -9.19
C TRP A 187 -2.59 1.24 -10.68
N TYR A 188 -3.78 0.86 -11.12
CA TYR A 188 -4.12 0.50 -12.50
C TYR A 188 -5.15 1.49 -13.01
N GLN A 189 -4.85 2.16 -14.12
CA GLN A 189 -5.85 2.92 -14.87
C GLN A 189 -6.81 1.94 -15.56
N HIS A 190 -8.07 2.33 -15.71
CA HIS A 190 -9.04 1.54 -16.46
C HIS A 190 -8.56 1.32 -17.92
N ASP A 191 -9.02 0.23 -18.52
CA ASP A 191 -8.85 -0.05 -19.94
C ASP A 191 -10.06 0.52 -20.69
N THR A 192 -9.87 1.67 -21.34
CA THR A 192 -10.95 2.38 -22.06
C THR A 192 -11.53 1.55 -23.19
N VAL A 193 -10.68 0.80 -23.91
CA VAL A 193 -11.09 -0.02 -25.04
C VAL A 193 -11.95 -1.18 -24.55
N MET A 194 -11.51 -1.93 -23.54
CA MET A 194 -12.29 -3.04 -22.98
C MET A 194 -13.56 -2.55 -22.27
N THR A 195 -13.49 -1.40 -21.59
CA THR A 195 -14.66 -0.75 -20.97
C THR A 195 -15.71 -0.44 -22.04
N THR A 196 -15.31 0.17 -23.15
CA THR A 196 -16.20 0.50 -24.26
C THR A 196 -16.77 -0.75 -24.93
N LEU A 197 -15.94 -1.78 -25.16
CA LEU A 197 -16.37 -3.04 -25.77
C LEU A 197 -17.40 -3.82 -24.92
N LEU A 198 -17.39 -3.63 -23.60
CA LEU A 198 -18.31 -4.26 -22.65
C LEU A 198 -19.40 -3.33 -22.13
N ALA A 199 -19.45 -2.09 -22.61
CA ALA A 199 -20.51 -1.15 -22.27
C ALA A 199 -21.82 -1.62 -22.91
N ASP A 200 -22.73 -2.16 -22.09
CA ASP A 200 -24.00 -2.69 -22.58
C ASP A 200 -24.88 -1.58 -23.20
N THR A 201 -24.82 -0.34 -22.68
CA THR A 201 -25.29 0.90 -23.32
C THR A 201 -24.75 2.09 -22.53
N ALA A 202 -23.95 2.98 -23.14
CA ALA A 202 -23.62 4.26 -22.51
C ALA A 202 -24.81 5.22 -22.69
N ALA A 203 -25.41 5.68 -21.59
CA ALA A 203 -26.38 6.75 -21.67
C ALA A 203 -25.65 8.02 -22.12
N ALA A 204 -25.99 8.57 -23.29
CA ALA A 204 -25.40 9.82 -23.77
C ALA A 204 -25.71 11.00 -22.84
N GLN A 205 -26.79 10.91 -22.08
CA GLN A 205 -27.27 11.93 -21.16
C GLN A 205 -28.16 11.28 -20.08
N LEU A 206 -28.12 11.83 -18.86
CA LEU A 206 -29.04 11.47 -17.77
C LEU A 206 -29.91 12.68 -17.44
N ASP A 207 -31.21 12.57 -17.73
CA ASP A 207 -32.20 13.51 -17.24
C ASP A 207 -32.32 13.48 -15.72
N SER A 208 -33.00 14.49 -15.16
CA SER A 208 -33.22 14.60 -13.72
C SER A 208 -33.78 13.30 -13.13
N ARG A 209 -33.20 12.86 -12.01
CA ARG A 209 -33.55 11.64 -11.25
C ARG A 209 -33.26 10.32 -11.96
N LEU A 210 -32.75 10.34 -13.20
CA LEU A 210 -32.29 9.12 -13.86
C LEU A 210 -30.94 8.68 -13.29
N GLN A 211 -30.67 7.39 -13.45
CA GLN A 211 -29.41 6.76 -13.09
C GLN A 211 -28.99 5.77 -14.17
N VAL A 212 -27.69 5.54 -14.26
CA VAL A 212 -27.08 4.51 -15.10
C VAL A 212 -26.10 3.70 -14.27
N GLU A 213 -26.00 2.41 -14.57
CA GLU A 213 -24.94 1.56 -14.07
C GLU A 213 -24.00 1.24 -15.23
N GLN A 214 -22.72 1.47 -15.00
CA GLN A 214 -21.65 1.24 -15.94
C GLN A 214 -20.67 0.21 -15.38
N ARG A 215 -19.99 -0.49 -16.29
CA ARG A 215 -18.96 -1.46 -15.97
C ARG A 215 -17.61 -0.92 -16.43
N VAL A 216 -16.75 -0.56 -15.48
CA VAL A 216 -15.40 -0.09 -15.76
C VAL A 216 -14.43 -1.26 -15.68
N VAL A 217 -13.65 -1.49 -16.73
CA VAL A 217 -12.76 -2.67 -16.83
C VAL A 217 -11.33 -2.29 -16.52
N PHE A 218 -10.65 -3.14 -15.77
CA PHE A 218 -9.24 -3.01 -15.40
C PHE A 218 -8.49 -4.29 -15.75
N GLN A 219 -7.23 -4.14 -16.13
CA GLN A 219 -6.26 -5.23 -16.22
C GLN A 219 -5.30 -5.13 -15.03
N ILE A 220 -5.39 -6.09 -14.11
CA ILE A 220 -4.50 -6.15 -12.93
C ILE A 220 -3.63 -7.40 -12.98
N ARG A 221 -2.58 -7.49 -12.16
CA ARG A 221 -1.79 -8.72 -12.04
C ARG A 221 -2.68 -9.90 -11.64
N ALA A 222 -2.42 -11.07 -12.23
CA ALA A 222 -3.29 -12.25 -12.09
C ALA A 222 -3.48 -12.68 -10.62
N GLU A 223 -2.44 -12.53 -9.81
CA GLU A 223 -2.36 -12.91 -8.41
C GLU A 223 -2.82 -11.81 -7.43
N SER A 224 -2.96 -10.57 -7.89
CA SER A 224 -3.28 -9.44 -7.02
C SER A 224 -4.77 -9.37 -6.69
N GLU A 225 -5.09 -8.88 -5.49
CA GLU A 225 -6.47 -8.63 -5.04
C GLU A 225 -6.80 -7.13 -5.11
N PRO A 226 -7.95 -6.73 -5.69
CA PRO A 226 -8.41 -5.36 -5.64
C PRO A 226 -8.67 -4.91 -4.20
N SER A 227 -8.28 -3.68 -3.87
CA SER A 227 -8.44 -3.15 -2.51
C SER A 227 -9.15 -1.80 -2.46
N ARG A 228 -8.98 -0.97 -3.50
CA ARG A 228 -9.57 0.38 -3.53
C ARG A 228 -9.85 0.83 -4.96
N VAL A 229 -10.92 1.58 -5.14
CA VAL A 229 -11.21 2.30 -6.40
C VAL A 229 -11.07 3.79 -6.14
N ARG A 230 -10.43 4.50 -7.06
CA ARG A 230 -10.41 5.96 -7.10
C ARG A 230 -11.13 6.43 -8.36
N ILE A 231 -12.08 7.35 -8.20
CA ILE A 231 -12.72 8.04 -9.33
C ILE A 231 -12.54 9.53 -9.10
N ALA A 232 -12.11 10.26 -10.13
CA ALA A 232 -11.98 11.70 -10.09
C ALA A 232 -12.86 12.35 -11.16
N GLN A 233 -13.59 13.40 -10.80
CA GLN A 233 -14.36 14.21 -11.75
C GLN A 233 -13.85 15.64 -11.76
N TYR A 234 -13.69 16.20 -12.94
CA TYR A 234 -13.19 17.56 -13.10
C TYR A 234 -14.38 18.52 -13.15
N VAL A 235 -14.78 18.97 -11.95
CA VAL A 235 -15.90 19.90 -11.77
C VAL A 235 -15.37 21.26 -11.33
N GLY A 236 -15.57 22.29 -12.15
CA GLY A 236 -15.10 23.65 -11.85
C GLY A 236 -13.58 23.79 -11.97
N THR A 237 -12.91 24.23 -10.91
CA THR A 237 -11.49 24.60 -10.92
C THR A 237 -10.52 23.46 -10.56
N GLY A 238 -11.00 22.26 -10.25
CA GLY A 238 -10.13 21.14 -9.89
C GLY A 238 -10.85 19.80 -9.80
N PRO A 239 -10.09 18.70 -9.63
CA PRO A 239 -10.67 17.38 -9.50
C PRO A 239 -11.39 17.23 -8.15
N ARG A 240 -12.57 16.63 -8.19
CA ARG A 240 -13.28 16.06 -7.06
C ARG A 240 -13.04 14.56 -7.08
N THR A 241 -12.29 14.08 -6.10
CA THR A 241 -11.89 12.66 -6.03
C THR A 241 -12.64 11.94 -4.91
N GLY A 242 -13.10 10.72 -5.21
CA GLY A 242 -13.57 9.74 -4.22
C GLY A 242 -12.69 8.49 -4.23
N ASP A 243 -12.48 7.91 -3.05
CA ASP A 243 -11.71 6.69 -2.81
C ASP A 243 -12.59 5.65 -2.10
N TRP A 244 -13.09 4.65 -2.84
CA TRP A 244 -13.93 3.57 -2.31
C TRP A 244 -13.10 2.39 -1.84
N LYS A 245 -13.27 1.97 -0.59
CA LYS A 245 -12.69 0.71 -0.09
C LYS A 245 -13.51 -0.48 -0.60
N LEU A 246 -12.83 -1.49 -1.16
CA LEU A 246 -13.42 -2.73 -1.69
C LEU A 246 -13.49 -3.83 -0.62
#